data_AF-A0A960AVS0-F1
#
_entry.id   AF-A0A960AVS0-F1
#
_cell.length_a   1.000
_cell.length_b   1.000
_cell.length_c   1.000
_cell.angle_alpha   90.00
_cell.angle_beta   90.00
_cell.angle_gamma   90.00
#
_symmetry.space_group_name_H-M   'P 1'
#
loop_
_entity.id
_entity.type
_entity.pdbx_description
1 polymer ?
#
loop_
_entity_poly.entity_id
_entity_poly.type
_entity_poly.pdbx_seq_one_letter_code
_entity_poly.pdbx_strand_id
1 'polypeptide(L)'
;VWLRDADGVAFARVDLLVDGVPVVIEFDGKEKYEWIEEEPVDSAAKHWQEKVRRERIEDLGYVVVNIYWSMLDNPAAVVAKIRRAILRADRSSPLVA
;
A
#
# COMPACT_ATOMS: atom_id res chain seq x y z
N VAL A 1 -0.24 -3.25 9.91
CA VAL A 1 0.98 -2.62 10.48
C VAL A 1 0.83 -1.09 10.49
N TRP A 2 1.38 -0.37 11.47
CA TRP A 2 1.40 1.10 11.45
C TRP A 2 2.74 1.60 10.89
N LEU A 3 2.68 2.44 9.86
CA LEU A 3 3.82 3.21 9.37
C LEU A 3 4.00 4.46 10.22
N ARG A 4 5.27 4.78 10.48
CA ARG A 4 5.70 5.91 11.30
C ARG A 4 6.69 6.75 10.50
N ASP A 5 6.63 8.07 10.68
CA ASP A 5 7.62 8.97 10.11
C ASP A 5 8.92 8.97 10.95
N ALA A 6 9.88 9.82 10.57
CA ALA A 6 11.19 9.91 11.23
C ALA A 6 11.10 10.30 12.71
N ASP A 7 10.04 11.00 13.12
CA ASP A 7 9.78 11.41 14.50
C ASP A 7 9.01 10.32 15.29
N GLY A 8 8.72 9.19 14.66
CA GLY A 8 7.99 8.07 15.27
C GLY A 8 6.47 8.25 15.29
N VAL A 9 5.94 9.30 14.67
CA VAL A 9 4.49 9.56 14.63
C VAL A 9 3.83 8.62 13.64
N ALA A 10 2.84 7.86 14.12
CA ALA A 10 2.08 6.96 13.26
C ALA A 10 1.15 7.76 12.34
N PHE A 11 1.22 7.50 11.03
CA PHE A 11 0.46 8.28 10.04
C PHE A 11 -0.38 7.43 9.09
N ALA A 12 -0.09 6.14 8.95
CA ALA A 12 -0.86 5.25 8.10
C ALA A 12 -0.89 3.84 8.67
N ARG A 13 -2.05 3.19 8.58
CA ARG A 13 -2.19 1.75 8.79
C ARG A 13 -2.22 1.08 7.41
N VAL A 14 -1.41 0.03 7.26
CA VAL A 14 -1.31 -0.79 6.05
C VAL A 14 -1.57 -2.24 6.40
N ASP A 15 -1.93 -3.08 5.44
CA ASP A 15 -2.15 -4.51 5.71
C ASP A 15 -0.84 -5.19 6.12
N LEU A 16 0.19 -5.13 5.28
CA LEU A 16 1.51 -5.72 5.54
C LEU A 16 2.67 -4.78 5.16
N LEU A 17 3.79 -4.97 5.85
CA LEU A 17 5.09 -4.35 5.56
C LEU A 17 6.11 -5.48 5.39
N VAL A 18 6.94 -5.41 4.33
CA VAL A 18 8.01 -6.38 4.13
C VAL A 18 9.19 -5.99 5.02
N ASP A 19 9.69 -6.93 5.81
CA ASP A 19 10.78 -6.65 6.75
C ASP A 19 12.06 -6.19 6.03
N GLY A 20 12.65 -5.11 6.54
CA GLY A 20 13.95 -4.60 6.08
C GLY A 20 13.94 -3.87 4.73
N VAL A 21 12.79 -3.71 4.07
CA VAL A 21 12.67 -3.00 2.79
C VAL A 21 11.45 -2.08 2.78
N PRO A 22 11.47 -0.94 2.09
CA PRO A 22 10.36 0.01 2.08
C PRO A 22 9.29 -0.46 1.08
N VAL A 23 8.68 -1.62 1.33
CA VAL A 23 7.62 -2.21 0.50
C VAL A 23 6.38 -2.49 1.35
N VAL A 24 5.30 -1.79 1.01
CA VAL A 24 3.98 -1.97 1.63
C VAL A 24 3.13 -2.85 0.73
N ILE A 25 2.36 -3.75 1.34
CA ILE A 25 1.38 -4.58 0.63
C ILE A 25 0.00 -4.25 1.17
N GLU A 26 -0.93 -3.93 0.27
CA GLU A 26 -2.34 -3.67 0.55
C GLU A 26 -3.19 -4.69 -0.21
N PHE A 27 -4.21 -5.25 0.45
CA PHE A 27 -5.18 -6.14 -0.19
C PHE A 27 -6.42 -5.34 -0.58
N ASP A 28 -6.83 -5.50 -1.83
CA ASP A 28 -7.94 -4.75 -2.39
C ASP A 28 -8.79 -5.63 -3.31
N GLY A 29 -9.96 -5.14 -3.68
CA GLY A 29 -10.74 -5.74 -4.75
C GLY A 29 -12.01 -4.95 -5.00
N LYS A 30 -12.48 -5.01 -6.25
CA LYS A 30 -13.67 -4.32 -6.71
C LYS A 30 -14.89 -4.62 -5.84
N GLU A 31 -14.97 -5.85 -5.33
CA GLU A 31 -16.01 -6.30 -4.41
C GLU A 31 -16.11 -5.38 -3.18
N LYS A 32 -15.01 -4.84 -2.63
CA LYS A 32 -15.03 -3.89 -1.48
C LYS A 32 -15.89 -2.64 -1.74
N TYR A 33 -16.09 -2.26 -3.00
CA TYR A 33 -16.92 -1.12 -3.40
C TYR A 33 -18.38 -1.50 -3.69
N GLU A 34 -18.67 -2.80 -3.76
CA GLU A 34 -20.02 -3.34 -4.00
C GLU A 34 -20.71 -3.73 -2.67
N TRP A 35 -19.97 -3.75 -1.56
CA TRP A 35 -20.57 -3.82 -0.22
C TRP A 35 -21.23 -2.50 0.12
N ILE A 36 -22.54 -2.55 0.40
CA ILE A 36 -23.27 -1.43 0.97
C ILE A 36 -22.74 -1.23 2.39
N GLU A 37 -22.07 -0.11 2.64
CA GLU A 37 -21.75 0.32 4.00
C GLU A 37 -23.07 0.66 4.71
N GLU A 38 -23.23 0.18 5.96
CA GLU A 38 -24.46 0.37 6.76
C GLU A 38 -24.77 1.85 7.03
N GLU A 39 -23.74 2.70 6.95
CA GLU A 39 -23.86 4.15 7.05
C GLU A 39 -23.61 4.83 5.69
N PRO A 40 -24.30 5.94 5.39
CA PRO A 40 -24.03 6.73 4.20
C PRO A 40 -22.63 7.34 4.28
N VAL A 41 -21.68 6.70 3.59
CA VAL A 41 -20.33 7.21 3.45
C VAL A 41 -20.23 8.08 2.20
N ASP A 42 -19.66 9.27 2.37
CA ASP A 42 -19.21 10.08 1.25
C ASP A 42 -18.02 9.37 0.59
N SER A 43 -18.35 8.57 -0.43
CA SER A 43 -17.39 7.78 -1.17
C SER A 43 -16.29 8.66 -1.76
N ALA A 44 -16.59 9.86 -2.26
CA ALA A 44 -15.59 10.76 -2.81
C ALA A 44 -14.58 11.21 -1.74
N ALA A 45 -15.07 11.55 -0.54
CA ALA A 45 -14.20 11.91 0.58
C ALA A 45 -13.30 10.74 1.02
N LYS A 46 -13.83 9.50 1.07
CA LYS A 46 -13.05 8.30 1.40
C LYS A 46 -11.95 8.02 0.36
N HIS A 47 -12.29 8.06 -0.92
CA HIS A 47 -11.30 7.89 -2.01
C HIS A 47 -10.22 8.97 -1.97
N TRP A 48 -10.59 10.22 -1.64
CA TRP A 48 -9.63 11.30 -1.48
C TRP A 48 -8.67 11.04 -0.31
N GLN A 49 -9.17 10.59 0.84
CA GLN A 49 -8.34 10.24 1.99
C GLN A 49 -7.39 9.07 1.67
N GLU A 50 -7.86 8.05 0.96
CA GLU A 50 -7.02 6.94 0.51
C GLU A 50 -5.91 7.40 -0.47
N LYS A 51 -6.23 8.31 -1.39
CA LYS A 51 -5.26 8.91 -2.31
C LYS A 51 -4.18 9.69 -1.57
N VAL A 52 -4.57 10.60 -0.68
CA VAL A 52 -3.63 11.43 0.11
C VAL A 52 -2.75 10.55 1.00
N ARG A 53 -3.34 9.52 1.64
CA ARG A 53 -2.57 8.56 2.44
C ARG A 53 -1.53 7.84 1.59
N ARG A 54 -1.91 7.39 0.40
CA ARG A 54 -1.01 6.71 -0.52
C ARG A 54 0.13 7.61 -1.00
N GLU A 55 -0.19 8.85 -1.40
CA GLU A 55 0.83 9.83 -1.81
C GLU A 55 1.85 10.04 -0.69
N ARG A 56 1.40 10.22 0.56
CA ARG A 56 2.32 10.36 1.71
C ARG A 56 3.20 9.13 1.95
N ILE A 57 2.67 7.92 1.73
CA ILE A 57 3.46 6.68 1.84
C ILE A 57 4.55 6.65 0.75
N GLU A 58 4.17 6.97 -0.49
CA GLU A 58 5.08 7.00 -1.64
C GLU A 58 6.16 8.09 -1.51
N ASP A 59 5.81 9.28 -1.01
CA ASP A 59 6.74 10.40 -0.75
C ASP A 59 7.81 10.04 0.30
N LEU A 60 7.49 9.15 1.23
CA LEU A 60 8.44 8.61 2.21
C LEU A 60 9.31 7.47 1.66
N GLY A 61 9.24 7.21 0.36
CA GLY A 61 10.08 6.23 -0.34
C GLY A 61 9.55 4.80 -0.33
N TYR A 62 8.34 4.57 0.19
CA TYR A 62 7.73 3.23 0.16
C TYR A 62 7.17 2.91 -1.22
N VAL A 63 7.43 1.69 -1.69
CA VAL A 63 6.74 1.12 -2.86
C VAL A 63 5.47 0.43 -2.38
N VAL A 64 4.31 0.92 -2.81
CA VAL A 64 3.01 0.33 -2.49
C VAL A 64 2.63 -0.75 -3.51
N VAL A 65 2.23 -1.93 -3.03
CA VAL A 65 1.81 -3.08 -3.85
C VAL A 65 0.38 -3.47 -3.52
N ASN A 66 -0.54 -3.16 -4.43
CA ASN A 66 -1.91 -3.67 -4.35
C ASN A 66 -1.97 -5.14 -4.80
N ILE A 67 -2.43 -6.03 -3.93
CA ILE A 67 -2.78 -7.41 -4.25
C ILE A 67 -4.30 -7.48 -4.33
N TYR A 68 -4.82 -7.73 -5.54
CA TYR A 68 -6.25 -7.85 -5.72
C TYR A 68 -6.74 -9.24 -5.31
N TRP A 69 -7.96 -9.36 -4.80
CA TRP A 69 -8.57 -10.65 -4.43
C TRP A 69 -8.46 -11.69 -5.57
N SER A 70 -8.69 -11.27 -6.82
CA SER A 70 -8.55 -12.11 -8.01
C SER A 70 -7.13 -12.62 -8.29
N MET A 71 -6.11 -12.07 -7.64
CA MET A 71 -4.74 -12.57 -7.75
C MET A 71 -4.45 -13.73 -6.80
N LEU A 72 -5.28 -13.96 -5.78
CA LEU A 72 -5.01 -14.95 -4.74
C LEU A 72 -5.11 -16.39 -5.26
N ASP A 73 -5.84 -16.61 -6.36
CA ASP A 73 -5.90 -17.89 -7.07
C ASP A 73 -4.55 -18.27 -7.73
N ASN A 74 -3.62 -17.31 -7.85
CA ASN A 74 -2.27 -17.54 -8.36
C ASN A 74 -1.20 -16.96 -7.41
N PRO A 75 -0.85 -17.68 -6.33
CA PRO A 75 0.15 -17.23 -5.36
C PRO A 75 1.52 -16.94 -5.99
N ALA A 76 1.90 -17.66 -7.06
CA ALA A 76 3.16 -17.41 -7.76
C ALA A 76 3.20 -16.01 -8.40
N ALA A 77 2.08 -15.54 -8.95
CA ALA A 77 1.96 -14.19 -9.49
C ALA A 77 2.05 -13.11 -8.40
N VAL A 78 1.47 -13.36 -7.22
CA VAL A 78 1.59 -12.48 -6.03
C VAL A 78 3.07 -12.36 -5.62
N VAL A 79 3.76 -13.49 -5.43
CA VAL A 79 5.18 -13.51 -5.06
C VAL A 79 6.03 -12.77 -6.11
N ALA A 80 5.79 -13.03 -7.40
CA ALA A 80 6.52 -12.34 -8.46
C ALA A 80 6.29 -10.82 -8.45
N LYS A 81 5.06 -10.36 -8.15
CA LYS A 81 4.75 -8.93 -8.03
C LYS A 81 5.48 -8.27 -6.86
N ILE A 82 5.50 -8.94 -5.71
CA ILE A 82 6.22 -8.46 -4.51
C ILE A 82 7.73 -8.39 -4.79
N ARG A 83 8.32 -9.44 -5.38
CA ARG A 83 9.76 -9.44 -5.76
C ARG A 83 10.12 -8.29 -6.70
N ARG A 84 9.29 -7.99 -7.71
CA ARG A 84 9.51 -6.82 -8.57
C ARG A 84 9.41 -5.49 -7.81
N ALA A 85 8.59 -5.41 -6.78
CA ALA A 85 8.48 -4.22 -5.94
C ALA A 85 9.74 -4.01 -5.09
N ILE A 86 10.25 -5.08 -4.46
CA ILE A 86 11.51 -5.05 -3.72
C ILE A 86 12.66 -4.55 -4.62
N LEU A 87 12.79 -5.14 -5.82
CA LEU A 87 13.81 -4.69 -6.78
C LEU A 87 13.65 -3.22 -7.21
N ARG A 88 12.42 -2.68 -7.23
CA ARG A 88 12.19 -1.25 -7.51
C ARG A 88 12.64 -0.38 -6.35
N ALA A 89 12.26 -0.77 -5.12
CA ALA A 89 12.65 -0.07 -3.90
C ALA A 89 14.18 0.05 -3.79
N ASP A 90 14.93 -1.02 -4.10
CA ASP A 90 16.39 -1.01 -4.08
C ASP A 90 17.01 -0.01 -5.07
N ARG A 91 16.36 0.21 -6.22
CA ARG A 91 16.82 1.18 -7.24
C ARG A 91 16.39 2.61 -6.97
N SER A 92 15.43 2.80 -6.06
CA SER A 92 14.90 4.09 -5.65
C SER A 92 15.65 4.71 -4.47
N SER A 93 16.71 4.04 -3.98
CA SER A 93 17.65 4.61 -3.01
C SER A 93 18.04 6.02 -3.49
N PRO A 94 17.94 7.07 -2.65
CA PRO A 94 18.20 8.43 -3.11
C PRO A 94 19.58 8.48 -3.76
N LEU A 95 19.70 9.20 -4.88
CA LEU A 95 20.98 9.77 -5.26
C LEU A 95 21.49 10.50 -4.02
N VAL A 96 22.47 9.94 -3.35
CA VAL A 96 23.26 10.64 -2.35
C VAL A 96 23.90 11.80 -3.11
N ALA A 97 23.37 13.00 -2.92
CA ALA A 97 24.02 14.24 -3.29
C ALA A 97 24.97 14.66 -2.16
#